data_AF-A0A520H0W9-F1
#
_entry.id   AF-A0A520H0W9-F1
#
_cell.length_a   1.000
_cell.length_b   1.000
_cell.length_c   1.000
_cell.angle_alpha   90.00
_cell.angle_beta   90.00
_cell.angle_gamma   90.00
#
_symmetry.space_group_name_H-M   'P 1'
#
loop_
_entity.id
_entity.type
_entity.pdbx_description
1 polymer ?
#
loop_
_entity_poly.entity_id
_entity_poly.type
_entity_poly.pdbx_seq_one_letter_code
_entity_poly.pdbx_strand_id
1 'polypeptide(L)'
;MHKYTNQKNIIVRYIRMRGSIDMPRGKCVLTADSSDNMIFDHVSVQWGRWDNLHIKYSNNITLQHCIIGESIDPQRFGALLERPTNLTVHHCLWIDNQSRNPKAKAGIEYINNVVYNWGSSGFVGGHSAEHHYQDIINNYFIAGPNSTPNFLAMFTATDHVYHQGNLTDLDKDGTLNGRLVADSDFVREKASLVNSKQLKSKIPVTIDPPLAAYQEVFRSAGASISRDGVDERLIGYLSSLGKEGKIFKNEQDAGGQPMLKNGKPAKDTDGDGMPDDYETANGFKRNNKADGAAIASNGYSNLENYLNSLVAAK
;
A
#
# COMPACT_ATOMS: atom_id res chain seq x y z
N MET A 1 -14.52 -1.92 7.94
CA MET A 1 -13.51 -3.00 7.96
C MET A 1 -13.71 -3.86 6.74
N HIS A 2 -12.67 -4.06 5.93
CA HIS A 2 -12.68 -4.84 4.70
C HIS A 2 -11.90 -6.13 4.94
N LYS A 3 -12.60 -7.26 4.84
CA LYS A 3 -12.07 -8.56 5.20
C LYS A 3 -11.94 -9.44 3.97
N TYR A 4 -10.70 -9.65 3.55
CA TYR A 4 -10.30 -10.57 2.48
C TYR A 4 -9.77 -11.89 3.04
N THR A 5 -9.91 -12.15 4.34
CA THR A 5 -9.46 -13.38 5.00
C THR A 5 -10.11 -14.64 4.41
N ASN A 6 -9.33 -15.71 4.26
CA ASN A 6 -9.74 -17.00 3.68
C ASN A 6 -10.28 -16.86 2.24
N GLN A 7 -9.81 -15.87 1.48
CA GLN A 7 -10.20 -15.68 0.09
C GLN A 7 -9.04 -16.00 -0.85
N LYS A 8 -9.35 -16.17 -2.14
CA LYS A 8 -8.34 -16.41 -3.16
C LYS A 8 -8.71 -15.81 -4.51
N ASN A 9 -7.71 -15.49 -5.32
CA ASN A 9 -7.87 -14.97 -6.68
C ASN A 9 -8.68 -13.66 -6.71
N ILE A 10 -8.18 -12.64 -6.01
CA ILE A 10 -8.85 -11.33 -5.90
C ILE A 10 -7.90 -10.23 -6.33
N ILE A 11 -8.39 -9.35 -7.21
CA ILE A 11 -7.74 -8.09 -7.55
C ILE A 11 -8.62 -6.96 -7.02
N VAL A 12 -8.03 -6.03 -6.27
CA VAL A 12 -8.71 -4.84 -5.76
C VAL A 12 -7.99 -3.61 -6.30
N ARG A 13 -8.72 -2.75 -7.01
CA ARG A 13 -8.14 -1.55 -7.63
C ARG A 13 -8.93 -0.29 -7.37
N TYR A 14 -8.23 0.82 -7.14
CA TYR A 14 -8.84 2.16 -7.03
C TYR A 14 -9.94 2.30 -5.98
N ILE A 15 -9.90 1.47 -4.93
CA ILE A 15 -10.82 1.52 -3.79
C ILE A 15 -10.13 2.25 -2.63
N ARG A 16 -10.88 3.14 -1.98
CA ARG A 16 -10.49 3.79 -0.74
C ARG A 16 -11.18 3.08 0.42
N MET A 17 -10.41 2.66 1.41
CA MET A 17 -10.85 1.88 2.57
C MET A 17 -10.49 2.66 3.82
N ARG A 18 -11.52 3.11 4.56
CA ARG A 18 -11.32 3.99 5.71
C ARG A 18 -11.96 3.44 6.96
N GLY A 19 -11.17 3.38 8.02
CA GLY A 19 -11.64 3.14 9.37
C GLY A 19 -12.18 4.40 10.04
N SER A 20 -12.42 4.31 11.34
CA SER A 20 -12.76 5.42 12.22
C SER A 20 -12.41 5.05 13.65
N ILE A 21 -12.35 6.01 14.56
CA ILE A 21 -12.08 5.77 15.98
C ILE A 21 -13.13 4.88 16.65
N ASP A 22 -14.34 4.84 16.07
CA ASP A 22 -15.45 4.00 16.50
C ASP A 22 -15.32 2.52 16.09
N MET A 23 -14.41 2.18 15.17
CA MET A 23 -14.15 0.77 14.86
C MET A 23 -13.61 0.03 16.10
N PRO A 24 -13.82 -1.29 16.25
CA PRO A 24 -13.34 -1.99 17.44
C PRO A 24 -11.82 -1.91 17.63
N ARG A 25 -11.35 -1.83 18.88
CA ARG A 25 -9.91 -1.95 19.20
C ARG A 25 -9.36 -3.30 18.74
N GLY A 26 -8.10 -3.33 18.34
CA GLY A 26 -7.45 -4.56 17.86
C GLY A 26 -7.87 -4.99 16.45
N LYS A 27 -8.55 -4.11 15.71
CA LYS A 27 -8.94 -4.37 14.32
C LYS A 27 -8.18 -3.46 13.36
N CYS A 28 -7.96 -4.01 12.18
CA CYS A 28 -7.33 -3.32 11.05
C CYS A 28 -8.40 -2.95 10.02
N VAL A 29 -8.08 -2.01 9.14
CA VAL A 29 -9.01 -1.56 8.10
C VAL A 29 -9.11 -2.60 7.01
N LEU A 30 -7.97 -3.11 6.56
CA LEU A 30 -7.84 -4.21 5.62
C LEU A 30 -7.20 -5.41 6.31
N THR A 31 -7.83 -6.57 6.22
CA THR A 31 -7.24 -7.85 6.65
C THR A 31 -7.30 -8.87 5.52
N ALA A 32 -6.16 -9.47 5.16
CA ALA A 32 -6.05 -10.54 4.18
C ALA A 32 -5.25 -11.71 4.78
N ASP A 33 -5.83 -12.30 5.82
CA ASP A 33 -5.23 -13.45 6.53
C ASP A 33 -5.60 -14.77 5.84
N SER A 34 -4.73 -15.77 5.85
CA SER A 34 -4.97 -17.11 5.28
C SER A 34 -5.49 -17.07 3.84
N SER A 35 -4.90 -16.19 3.03
CA SER A 35 -5.39 -15.85 1.69
C SER A 35 -4.36 -16.14 0.61
N ASP A 36 -4.78 -16.31 -0.65
CA ASP A 36 -3.88 -16.70 -1.74
C ASP A 36 -4.17 -15.98 -3.06
N ASN A 37 -3.14 -15.60 -3.80
CA ASN A 37 -3.24 -14.93 -5.11
C ASN A 37 -4.09 -13.65 -5.03
N MET A 38 -3.52 -12.63 -4.42
CA MET A 38 -4.19 -11.32 -4.30
C MET A 38 -3.32 -10.19 -4.82
N ILE A 39 -3.97 -9.23 -5.47
CA ILE A 39 -3.35 -7.97 -5.89
C ILE A 39 -4.18 -6.83 -5.31
N PHE A 40 -3.51 -5.98 -4.53
CA PHE A 40 -4.02 -4.67 -4.14
C PHE A 40 -3.23 -3.63 -4.95
N ASP A 41 -3.90 -2.97 -5.88
CA ASP A 41 -3.29 -2.02 -6.81
C ASP A 41 -4.00 -0.68 -6.70
N HIS A 42 -3.28 0.42 -6.48
CA HIS A 42 -3.92 1.74 -6.44
C HIS A 42 -5.03 1.86 -5.37
N VAL A 43 -4.89 1.17 -4.23
CA VAL A 43 -5.83 1.31 -3.12
C VAL A 43 -5.31 2.26 -2.06
N SER A 44 -6.24 2.92 -1.37
CA SER A 44 -5.94 3.83 -0.27
C SER A 44 -6.50 3.23 1.02
N VAL A 45 -5.66 3.02 2.04
CA VAL A 45 -6.04 2.36 3.31
C VAL A 45 -5.66 3.25 4.50
N GLN A 46 -6.68 3.76 5.19
CA GLN A 46 -6.51 4.78 6.23
C GLN A 46 -7.33 4.53 7.49
N TRP A 47 -6.89 5.13 8.59
CA TRP A 47 -7.57 5.23 9.87
C TRP A 47 -7.81 3.89 10.55
N GLY A 48 -6.85 2.99 10.45
CA GLY A 48 -6.77 1.79 11.28
C GLY A 48 -6.39 2.12 12.71
N ARG A 49 -7.13 1.53 13.66
CA ARG A 49 -6.86 1.67 15.10
C ARG A 49 -5.71 0.80 15.58
N TRP A 50 -5.58 -0.40 14.99
CA TRP A 50 -4.47 -1.30 15.26
C TRP A 50 -3.39 -1.10 14.21
N ASP A 51 -3.57 -1.70 13.04
CA ASP A 51 -2.81 -1.41 11.83
C ASP A 51 -3.79 -0.94 10.72
N ASN A 52 -3.34 -0.18 9.72
CA ASN A 52 -4.16 0.03 8.52
C ASN A 52 -4.37 -1.31 7.78
N LEU A 53 -3.33 -2.12 7.70
CA LEU A 53 -3.29 -3.37 6.96
C LEU A 53 -2.75 -4.53 7.81
N HIS A 54 -3.36 -5.71 7.71
CA HIS A 54 -2.81 -6.95 8.26
C HIS A 54 -2.87 -8.07 7.24
N ILE A 55 -1.74 -8.72 7.02
CA ILE A 55 -1.60 -9.89 6.14
C ILE A 55 -0.87 -10.96 6.92
N LYS A 56 -1.54 -12.10 7.12
CA LYS A 56 -0.99 -13.19 7.91
C LYS A 56 -1.25 -14.55 7.30
N TYR A 57 -0.25 -15.43 7.24
CA TYR A 57 -0.37 -16.77 6.67
C TYR A 57 -0.94 -16.81 5.24
N SER A 58 -0.60 -15.80 4.44
CA SER A 58 -1.10 -15.63 3.07
C SER A 58 0.00 -15.85 2.05
N ASN A 59 -0.35 -16.24 0.84
CA ASN A 59 0.62 -16.59 -0.20
C ASN A 59 0.34 -15.78 -1.47
N ASN A 60 1.40 -15.43 -2.22
CA ASN A 60 1.30 -14.76 -3.52
C ASN A 60 0.47 -13.47 -3.44
N ILE A 61 0.96 -12.51 -2.65
CA ILE A 61 0.29 -11.23 -2.40
C ILE A 61 1.12 -10.10 -2.98
N THR A 62 0.50 -9.23 -3.77
CA THR A 62 1.12 -8.00 -4.28
C THR A 62 0.40 -6.77 -3.74
N LEU A 63 1.15 -5.82 -3.20
CA LEU A 63 0.70 -4.45 -2.94
C LEU A 63 1.49 -3.53 -3.87
N GLN A 64 0.77 -2.79 -4.71
CA GLN A 64 1.41 -1.93 -5.69
C GLN A 64 0.68 -0.59 -5.82
N HIS A 65 1.42 0.51 -5.89
CA HIS A 65 0.84 1.85 -6.06
C HIS A 65 -0.21 2.21 -5.00
N CYS A 66 -0.11 1.68 -3.77
CA CYS A 66 -1.08 1.93 -2.71
C CYS A 66 -0.69 3.14 -1.84
N ILE A 67 -1.67 3.78 -1.20
CA ILE A 67 -1.43 4.65 -0.04
C ILE A 67 -1.81 3.86 1.22
N ILE A 68 -0.88 3.73 2.16
CA ILE A 68 -1.11 3.11 3.47
C ILE A 68 -0.79 4.12 4.56
N GLY A 69 -1.83 4.67 5.19
CA GLY A 69 -1.69 5.79 6.12
C GLY A 69 -2.65 6.92 5.82
N GLU A 70 -3.03 7.75 6.77
CA GLU A 70 -2.58 7.81 8.17
C GLU A 70 -3.35 6.83 9.08
N SER A 71 -2.71 6.29 10.12
CA SER A 71 -3.36 5.42 11.12
C SER A 71 -3.68 6.21 12.40
N ILE A 72 -4.58 5.69 13.24
CA ILE A 72 -5.16 6.39 14.40
C ILE A 72 -5.08 5.55 15.69
N ASP A 73 -5.53 6.11 16.81
CA ASP A 73 -5.44 5.48 18.13
C ASP A 73 -6.09 4.08 18.21
N PRO A 74 -5.52 3.17 19.01
CA PRO A 74 -4.41 3.41 19.94
C PRO A 74 -3.00 3.10 19.41
N GLN A 75 -2.84 2.33 18.34
CA GLN A 75 -1.50 1.89 17.89
C GLN A 75 -0.90 2.78 16.82
N ARG A 76 -1.72 3.27 15.88
CA ARG A 76 -1.27 4.09 14.75
C ARG A 76 -0.20 3.38 13.92
N PHE A 77 -0.38 2.11 13.56
CA PHE A 77 0.58 1.38 12.74
C PHE A 77 0.14 1.25 11.28
N GLY A 78 1.12 1.21 10.37
CA GLY A 78 0.88 1.02 8.94
C GLY A 78 0.41 -0.40 8.64
N ALA A 79 1.29 -1.39 8.85
CA ALA A 79 0.95 -2.79 8.62
C ALA A 79 1.72 -3.78 9.49
N LEU A 80 1.06 -4.88 9.85
CA LEU A 80 1.72 -6.09 10.33
C LEU A 80 1.63 -7.18 9.24
N LEU A 81 2.79 -7.67 8.82
CA LEU A 81 2.93 -8.73 7.81
C LEU A 81 3.54 -9.94 8.51
N GLU A 82 2.75 -10.98 8.76
CA GLU A 82 3.13 -12.13 9.58
C GLU A 82 3.07 -13.45 8.82
N ARG A 83 4.25 -13.95 8.46
CA ARG A 83 4.47 -15.19 7.70
C ARG A 83 3.72 -15.29 6.36
N PRO A 84 3.58 -14.21 5.56
CA PRO A 84 3.21 -14.42 4.16
C PRO A 84 4.39 -15.03 3.39
N THR A 85 4.09 -15.75 2.32
CA THR A 85 5.09 -16.21 1.34
C THR A 85 4.83 -15.58 -0.03
N ASN A 86 5.90 -15.30 -0.78
CA ASN A 86 5.83 -14.59 -2.07
C ASN A 86 5.04 -13.27 -1.94
N LEU A 87 5.54 -12.39 -1.07
CA LEU A 87 4.97 -11.06 -0.84
C LEU A 87 5.81 -10.01 -1.54
N THR A 88 5.16 -9.23 -2.39
CA THR A 88 5.76 -8.09 -3.09
C THR A 88 5.03 -6.81 -2.71
N VAL A 89 5.78 -5.80 -2.31
CA VAL A 89 5.28 -4.46 -1.98
C VAL A 89 6.11 -3.45 -2.75
N HIS A 90 5.52 -2.79 -3.74
CA HIS A 90 6.24 -1.80 -4.53
C HIS A 90 5.48 -0.54 -4.86
N HIS A 91 6.21 0.55 -5.08
CA HIS A 91 5.61 1.83 -5.47
C HIS A 91 4.49 2.30 -4.54
N CYS A 92 4.48 1.88 -3.27
CA CYS A 92 3.48 2.31 -2.30
C CYS A 92 3.99 3.52 -1.52
N LEU A 93 3.06 4.40 -1.15
CA LEU A 93 3.26 5.46 -0.17
C LEU A 93 2.83 4.95 1.21
N TRP A 94 3.74 5.00 2.17
CA TRP A 94 3.49 4.77 3.58
C TRP A 94 3.60 6.11 4.30
N ILE A 95 2.53 6.60 4.91
CA ILE A 95 2.49 8.00 5.36
C ILE A 95 1.80 8.18 6.71
N ASP A 96 2.34 9.06 7.57
CA ASP A 96 1.70 9.52 8.80
C ASP A 96 1.26 8.36 9.74
N ASN A 97 2.08 7.31 9.81
CA ASN A 97 1.92 6.20 10.75
C ASN A 97 2.98 6.29 11.86
N GLN A 98 2.62 5.93 13.09
CA GLN A 98 3.58 5.88 14.21
C GLN A 98 4.73 4.92 13.94
N SER A 99 4.46 3.74 13.39
CA SER A 99 5.47 2.72 13.12
C SER A 99 4.95 1.69 12.12
N ARG A 100 5.77 0.66 11.84
CA ARG A 100 5.43 -0.51 11.06
C ARG A 100 5.00 -0.13 9.66
N ASN A 101 5.93 0.41 8.88
CA ASN A 101 5.72 0.78 7.48
C ASN A 101 6.47 -0.14 6.50
N PRO A 102 6.27 -1.47 6.50
CA PRO A 102 5.52 -2.35 7.41
C PRO A 102 6.34 -2.84 8.62
N LYS A 103 5.75 -3.70 9.48
CA LYS A 103 6.50 -4.70 10.26
C LYS A 103 6.57 -6.02 9.48
N ALA A 104 7.76 -6.40 9.06
CA ALA A 104 8.02 -7.52 8.17
C ALA A 104 8.47 -8.78 8.94
N LYS A 105 7.53 -9.47 9.58
CA LYS A 105 7.74 -10.88 9.98
C LYS A 105 7.52 -11.79 8.78
N ALA A 106 8.22 -11.52 7.68
CA ALA A 106 7.89 -12.03 6.36
C ALA A 106 9.14 -12.17 5.48
N GLY A 107 9.06 -13.09 4.52
CA GLY A 107 9.79 -12.95 3.27
C GLY A 107 9.14 -11.83 2.44
N ILE A 108 9.82 -10.71 2.20
CA ILE A 108 9.26 -9.56 1.47
C ILE A 108 10.22 -8.96 0.43
N GLU A 109 9.70 -8.72 -0.78
CA GLU A 109 10.27 -7.77 -1.74
C GLU A 109 9.66 -6.39 -1.47
N TYR A 110 10.44 -5.48 -0.87
CA TYR A 110 10.03 -4.11 -0.54
C TYR A 110 10.81 -3.15 -1.44
N ILE A 111 10.21 -2.78 -2.56
CA ILE A 111 10.90 -2.16 -3.70
C ILE A 111 10.27 -0.82 -4.06
N ASN A 112 11.06 0.25 -4.23
CA ASN A 112 10.56 1.53 -4.75
C ASN A 112 9.39 2.16 -3.97
N ASN A 113 9.28 1.87 -2.67
CA ASN A 113 8.28 2.51 -1.81
C ASN A 113 8.80 3.86 -1.28
N VAL A 114 7.87 4.74 -0.94
CA VAL A 114 8.17 5.96 -0.19
C VAL A 114 7.57 5.83 1.21
N VAL A 115 8.37 6.11 2.24
CA VAL A 115 7.94 6.13 3.64
C VAL A 115 8.10 7.55 4.16
N TYR A 116 7.00 8.20 4.50
CA TYR A 116 6.93 9.61 4.88
C TYR A 116 6.38 9.81 6.29
N ASN A 117 7.00 10.71 7.05
CA ASN A 117 6.51 11.18 8.35
C ASN A 117 6.09 10.08 9.32
N TRP A 118 6.94 9.08 9.52
CA TRP A 118 6.72 8.11 10.59
C TRP A 118 6.78 8.78 11.97
N GLY A 119 6.28 8.12 13.01
CA GLY A 119 6.40 8.60 14.39
C GLY A 119 7.67 8.07 15.05
N SER A 120 7.59 6.86 15.62
CA SER A 120 8.71 6.19 16.28
C SER A 120 9.68 5.53 15.32
N SER A 121 9.18 4.92 14.22
CA SER A 121 10.07 4.31 13.23
C SER A 121 9.44 4.07 11.85
N GLY A 122 10.28 4.00 10.81
CA GLY A 122 9.85 3.69 9.44
C GLY A 122 9.57 2.20 9.22
N PHE A 123 10.45 1.53 8.49
CA PHE A 123 10.38 0.09 8.25
C PHE A 123 10.82 -0.67 9.50
N VAL A 124 10.11 -1.76 9.82
CA VAL A 124 10.36 -2.57 11.02
C VAL A 124 10.65 -4.01 10.63
N GLY A 125 11.77 -4.56 11.10
CA GLY A 125 12.13 -5.96 10.93
C GLY A 125 11.16 -6.93 11.62
N GLY A 126 11.39 -8.23 11.45
CA GLY A 126 10.54 -9.26 12.06
C GLY A 126 10.60 -9.25 13.58
N HIS A 127 11.80 -9.00 14.14
CA HIS A 127 12.05 -9.02 15.58
C HIS A 127 11.54 -10.30 16.24
N SER A 128 11.99 -11.45 15.76
CA SER A 128 11.60 -12.75 16.32
C SER A 128 12.72 -13.77 16.17
N ALA A 129 12.57 -14.92 16.83
CA ALA A 129 13.49 -16.04 16.66
C ALA A 129 13.38 -16.72 15.28
N GLU A 130 12.42 -16.31 14.44
CA GLU A 130 12.24 -16.87 13.10
C GLU A 130 13.11 -16.14 12.09
N HIS A 131 13.59 -16.86 11.09
CA HIS A 131 14.35 -16.28 10.00
C HIS A 131 13.43 -15.62 8.97
N HIS A 132 13.64 -14.33 8.73
CA HIS A 132 12.93 -13.54 7.72
C HIS A 132 13.92 -13.07 6.66
N TYR A 133 13.50 -13.03 5.39
CA TYR A 133 14.36 -12.64 4.27
C TYR A 133 13.76 -11.43 3.58
N GLN A 134 14.50 -10.31 3.53
CA GLN A 134 13.93 -9.01 3.19
C GLN A 134 14.79 -8.36 2.11
N ASP A 135 14.22 -8.21 0.91
CA ASP A 135 14.84 -7.49 -0.20
C ASP A 135 14.33 -6.05 -0.18
N ILE A 136 15.13 -5.12 0.34
CA ILE A 136 14.77 -3.71 0.55
C ILE A 136 15.50 -2.86 -0.49
N ILE A 137 14.85 -2.50 -1.59
CA ILE A 137 15.54 -1.94 -2.77
C ILE A 137 14.93 -0.61 -3.22
N ASN A 138 15.77 0.40 -3.43
CA ASN A 138 15.43 1.70 -4.01
C ASN A 138 14.22 2.39 -3.36
N ASN A 139 13.99 2.16 -2.06
CA ASN A 139 12.98 2.87 -1.29
C ASN A 139 13.49 4.23 -0.84
N TYR A 140 12.59 5.17 -0.58
CA TYR A 140 12.93 6.49 -0.08
C TYR A 140 12.23 6.76 1.27
N PHE A 141 13.01 6.85 2.34
CA PHE A 141 12.57 7.23 3.67
C PHE A 141 12.72 8.74 3.85
N ILE A 142 11.62 9.47 3.98
CA ILE A 142 11.61 10.93 4.12
C ILE A 142 10.97 11.28 5.47
N ALA A 143 11.75 11.86 6.38
CA ALA A 143 11.28 12.26 7.68
C ALA A 143 10.31 13.44 7.57
N GLY A 144 9.26 13.43 8.39
CA GLY A 144 8.34 14.55 8.53
C GLY A 144 8.31 15.13 9.94
N PRO A 145 7.36 16.02 10.23
CA PRO A 145 7.27 16.71 11.52
C PRO A 145 7.26 15.78 12.74
N ASN A 146 6.66 14.60 12.63
CA ASN A 146 6.57 13.62 13.71
C ASN A 146 7.73 12.63 13.80
N SER A 147 8.61 12.60 12.79
CA SER A 147 9.65 11.59 12.68
C SER A 147 10.76 11.77 13.69
N THR A 148 11.02 10.68 14.42
CA THR A 148 12.33 10.39 14.99
C THR A 148 13.35 10.11 13.87
N PRO A 149 14.66 10.06 14.17
CA PRO A 149 15.68 9.64 13.21
C PRO A 149 15.60 8.16 12.77
N ASN A 150 14.72 7.35 13.37
CA ASN A 150 14.75 5.89 13.22
C ASN A 150 13.94 5.40 12.00
N PHE A 151 14.46 5.57 10.79
CA PHE A 151 13.79 5.08 9.57
C PHE A 151 13.79 3.54 9.44
N LEU A 152 14.69 2.85 10.15
CA LEU A 152 14.74 1.39 10.34
C LEU A 152 14.65 1.09 11.83
N ALA A 153 13.97 0.01 12.21
CA ALA A 153 13.92 -0.39 13.61
C ALA A 153 13.65 -1.90 13.81
N MET A 154 14.05 -2.39 14.99
CA MET A 154 13.66 -3.70 15.53
C MET A 154 14.03 -4.87 14.61
N PHE A 155 15.25 -4.90 14.09
CA PHE A 155 15.78 -6.11 13.49
C PHE A 155 16.40 -7.01 14.57
N THR A 156 16.61 -8.27 14.21
CA THR A 156 17.44 -9.23 14.96
C THR A 156 18.35 -9.96 13.98
N ALA A 157 19.33 -10.74 14.49
CA ALA A 157 20.26 -11.49 13.65
C ALA A 157 19.57 -12.56 12.75
N THR A 158 18.29 -12.82 12.99
CA THR A 158 17.42 -13.68 12.20
C THR A 158 16.75 -12.95 11.02
N ASP A 159 16.79 -11.62 10.98
CA ASP A 159 16.34 -10.82 9.84
C ASP A 159 17.50 -10.71 8.83
N HIS A 160 17.41 -11.47 7.75
CA HIS A 160 18.37 -11.49 6.64
C HIS A 160 17.99 -10.46 5.59
N VAL A 161 18.82 -9.44 5.40
CA VAL A 161 18.50 -8.27 4.58
C VAL A 161 19.44 -8.18 3.39
N TYR A 162 18.87 -8.19 2.19
CA TYR A 162 19.51 -7.63 1.02
C TYR A 162 19.00 -6.20 0.85
N HIS A 163 19.90 -5.22 0.82
CA HIS A 163 19.50 -3.83 0.57
C HIS A 163 20.35 -3.20 -0.53
N GLN A 164 19.72 -2.35 -1.33
CA GLN A 164 20.40 -1.64 -2.42
C GLN A 164 19.67 -0.33 -2.73
N GLY A 165 20.42 0.75 -2.93
CA GLY A 165 19.91 2.00 -3.52
C GLY A 165 18.84 2.75 -2.71
N ASN A 166 18.58 2.36 -1.46
CA ASN A 166 17.63 3.08 -0.61
C ASN A 166 18.18 4.45 -0.21
N LEU A 167 17.32 5.45 -0.16
CA LEU A 167 17.65 6.80 0.29
C LEU A 167 16.96 7.10 1.63
N THR A 168 17.62 7.91 2.46
CA THR A 168 17.05 8.45 3.70
C THR A 168 17.31 9.94 3.79
N ASP A 169 16.25 10.70 4.03
CA ASP A 169 16.21 12.16 4.13
C ASP A 169 15.61 12.52 5.48
N LEU A 170 16.43 13.04 6.39
CA LEU A 170 16.09 13.18 7.81
C LEU A 170 16.07 14.63 8.31
N ASP A 171 16.51 15.58 7.48
CA ASP A 171 16.74 16.96 7.92
C ASP A 171 15.48 17.84 7.87
N LYS A 172 14.45 17.40 7.14
CA LYS A 172 13.14 18.06 7.02
C LYS A 172 13.29 19.46 6.44
N ASP A 173 14.24 19.67 5.53
CA ASP A 173 14.59 20.99 5.01
C ASP A 173 13.67 21.48 3.88
N GLY A 174 12.81 20.60 3.33
CA GLY A 174 11.92 20.89 2.21
C GLY A 174 12.52 20.58 0.83
N THR A 175 13.69 19.94 0.80
CA THR A 175 14.42 19.53 -0.39
C THR A 175 14.48 18.01 -0.44
N LEU A 176 14.47 17.43 -1.64
CA LEU A 176 14.62 15.99 -1.82
C LEU A 176 16.11 15.68 -2.06
N ASN A 177 16.88 15.57 -0.99
CA ASN A 177 18.36 15.49 -1.04
C ASN A 177 18.97 14.41 -0.13
N GLY A 178 18.16 13.43 0.25
CA GLY A 178 18.52 12.31 1.11
C GLY A 178 19.78 11.57 0.69
N ARG A 179 20.49 11.03 1.68
CA ARG A 179 21.70 10.22 1.48
C ARG A 179 21.36 8.77 1.17
N LEU A 180 22.31 8.06 0.57
CA LEU A 180 22.26 6.60 0.48
C LEU A 180 22.25 5.96 1.87
N VAL A 181 21.38 4.95 2.06
CA VAL A 181 21.37 4.09 3.24
C VAL A 181 22.58 3.15 3.17
N ALA A 182 23.32 3.05 4.27
CA ALA A 182 24.54 2.24 4.35
C ALA A 182 24.31 0.95 5.13
N ASP A 183 25.19 -0.03 4.96
CA ASP A 183 25.21 -1.28 5.74
C ASP A 183 25.16 -1.02 7.25
N SER A 184 25.86 0.02 7.71
CA SER A 184 25.90 0.42 9.12
C SER A 184 24.52 0.79 9.68
N ASP A 185 23.59 1.27 8.85
CA ASP A 185 22.23 1.59 9.30
C ASP A 185 21.44 0.33 9.67
N PHE A 186 21.62 -0.77 8.92
CA PHE A 186 21.01 -2.07 9.19
C PHE A 186 21.73 -2.83 10.31
N VAL A 187 23.07 -2.82 10.31
CA VAL A 187 23.88 -3.49 11.34
C VAL A 187 23.64 -2.88 12.72
N ARG A 188 23.43 -1.55 12.81
CA ARG A 188 23.05 -0.88 14.07
C ARG A 188 21.74 -1.43 14.64
N GLU A 189 20.80 -1.80 13.79
CA GLU A 189 19.53 -2.44 14.17
C GLU A 189 19.65 -3.96 14.36
N LYS A 190 20.86 -4.53 14.21
CA LYS A 190 21.18 -5.96 14.36
C LYS A 190 20.69 -6.88 13.24
N ALA A 191 20.38 -6.32 12.06
CA ALA A 191 20.07 -7.14 10.89
C ALA A 191 21.30 -7.91 10.39
N SER A 192 21.08 -9.09 9.81
CA SER A 192 22.11 -9.88 9.14
C SER A 192 22.10 -9.55 7.65
N LEU A 193 23.18 -8.96 7.13
CA LEU A 193 23.24 -8.60 5.71
C LEU A 193 23.58 -9.80 4.83
N VAL A 194 22.94 -9.89 3.67
CA VAL A 194 23.22 -10.86 2.61
C VAL A 194 23.61 -10.15 1.32
N ASN A 195 24.38 -10.83 0.46
CA ASN A 195 25.02 -10.22 -0.71
C ASN A 195 24.20 -10.30 -2.01
N SER A 196 23.04 -10.94 -1.97
CA SER A 196 22.17 -11.15 -3.13
C SER A 196 20.71 -11.19 -2.73
N LYS A 197 19.83 -10.84 -3.67
CA LYS A 197 18.38 -10.95 -3.49
C LYS A 197 17.99 -12.35 -3.07
N GLN A 198 17.12 -12.44 -2.08
CA GLN A 198 16.67 -13.71 -1.50
C GLN A 198 15.36 -14.17 -2.10
N LEU A 199 14.55 -13.23 -2.59
CA LEU A 199 13.22 -13.47 -3.11
C LEU A 199 13.20 -13.21 -4.62
N LYS A 200 12.34 -13.95 -5.29
CA LYS A 200 12.15 -13.85 -6.73
C LYS A 200 10.66 -13.82 -7.01
N SER A 201 10.11 -12.64 -7.24
CA SER A 201 8.76 -12.49 -7.78
C SER A 201 8.60 -13.31 -9.07
N LYS A 202 7.46 -14.00 -9.20
CA LYS A 202 7.12 -14.74 -10.44
C LYS A 202 6.99 -13.80 -11.64
N ILE A 203 6.49 -12.59 -11.39
CA ILE A 203 6.38 -11.50 -12.37
C ILE A 203 7.39 -10.42 -11.96
N PRO A 204 8.37 -10.08 -12.81
CA PRO A 204 9.36 -9.07 -12.45
C PRO A 204 8.72 -7.71 -12.16
N VAL A 205 9.11 -7.11 -11.04
CA VAL A 205 8.78 -5.71 -10.73
C VAL A 205 9.70 -4.81 -11.55
N THR A 206 9.14 -3.74 -12.14
CA THR A 206 9.96 -2.66 -12.69
C THR A 206 10.69 -1.98 -11.53
N ILE A 207 12.03 -2.00 -11.55
CA ILE A 207 12.85 -1.39 -10.50
C ILE A 207 13.40 -0.07 -11.01
N ASP A 208 12.82 1.02 -10.52
CA ASP A 208 13.22 2.38 -10.88
C ASP A 208 14.35 2.88 -9.96
N PRO A 209 15.21 3.80 -10.42
CA PRO A 209 16.06 4.58 -9.53
C PRO A 209 15.19 5.29 -8.46
N PRO A 210 15.69 5.47 -7.22
CA PRO A 210 14.88 5.93 -6.09
C PRO A 210 14.18 7.28 -6.31
N LEU A 211 14.80 8.21 -7.07
CA LEU A 211 14.15 9.49 -7.41
C LEU A 211 13.02 9.34 -8.43
N ALA A 212 13.17 8.47 -9.42
CA ALA A 212 12.11 8.16 -10.37
C ALA A 212 10.96 7.42 -9.69
N ALA A 213 11.28 6.49 -8.78
CA ALA A 213 10.32 5.83 -7.93
C ALA A 213 9.53 6.82 -7.05
N TYR A 214 10.20 7.81 -6.44
CA TYR A 214 9.50 8.87 -5.71
C TYR A 214 8.49 9.61 -6.58
N GLN A 215 8.89 10.01 -7.80
CA GLN A 215 8.00 10.71 -8.74
C GLN A 215 6.81 9.84 -9.14
N GLU A 216 7.05 8.55 -9.36
CA GLU A 216 6.00 7.59 -9.66
C GLU A 216 5.01 7.45 -8.50
N VAL A 217 5.50 7.22 -7.28
CA VAL A 217 4.67 7.13 -6.06
C VAL A 217 3.86 8.41 -5.85
N PHE A 218 4.49 9.58 -5.99
CA PHE A 218 3.81 10.87 -5.88
C PHE A 218 2.64 11.00 -6.86
N ARG A 219 2.87 10.57 -8.11
CA ARG A 219 1.89 10.65 -9.19
C ARG A 219 0.76 9.62 -9.04
N SER A 220 1.09 8.37 -8.79
CA SER A 220 0.16 7.25 -8.99
C SER A 220 -0.33 6.59 -7.72
N ALA A 221 0.29 6.78 -6.55
CA ALA A 221 -0.14 6.05 -5.36
C ALA A 221 -1.59 6.37 -4.93
N GLY A 222 -2.27 5.33 -4.42
CA GLY A 222 -3.64 5.36 -3.93
C GLY A 222 -4.64 5.30 -5.07
N ALA A 223 -5.89 5.68 -4.80
CA ALA A 223 -6.95 5.75 -5.80
C ALA A 223 -6.73 6.91 -6.79
N SER A 224 -5.61 6.94 -7.51
CA SER A 224 -5.09 8.12 -8.21
C SER A 224 -5.87 8.55 -9.45
N ILE A 225 -6.72 7.68 -10.03
CA ILE A 225 -7.68 8.07 -11.08
C ILE A 225 -8.60 9.21 -10.63
N SER A 226 -8.89 9.26 -9.33
CA SER A 226 -9.65 10.32 -8.70
C SER A 226 -9.29 10.29 -7.23
N ARG A 227 -8.46 11.22 -6.76
CA ARG A 227 -8.21 11.35 -5.32
C ARG A 227 -9.36 12.13 -4.69
N ASP A 228 -9.61 11.87 -3.41
CA ASP A 228 -10.47 12.74 -2.62
C ASP A 228 -9.63 13.57 -1.66
N GLY A 229 -10.27 14.42 -0.85
CA GLY A 229 -9.56 15.36 0.02
C GLY A 229 -8.61 14.72 1.03
N VAL A 230 -8.79 13.43 1.39
CA VAL A 230 -7.85 12.74 2.28
C VAL A 230 -6.58 12.36 1.52
N ASP A 231 -6.72 11.68 0.38
CA ASP A 231 -5.57 11.29 -0.43
C ASP A 231 -4.83 12.52 -0.98
N GLU A 232 -5.56 13.57 -1.39
CA GLU A 232 -4.97 14.85 -1.82
C GLU A 232 -4.16 15.51 -0.70
N ARG A 233 -4.67 15.53 0.54
CA ARG A 233 -3.93 16.05 1.69
C ARG A 233 -2.64 15.27 1.94
N LEU A 234 -2.69 13.95 1.90
CA LEU A 234 -1.51 13.10 2.12
C LEU A 234 -0.44 13.31 1.04
N ILE A 235 -0.85 13.47 -0.22
CA ILE A 235 0.08 13.82 -1.30
C ILE A 235 0.61 15.25 -1.14
N GLY A 236 -0.21 16.18 -0.64
CA GLY A 236 0.23 17.52 -0.25
C GLY A 236 1.31 17.48 0.82
N TYR A 237 1.12 16.68 1.88
CA TYR A 237 2.15 16.48 2.90
C TYR A 237 3.44 15.89 2.33
N LEU A 238 3.34 14.87 1.47
CA LEU A 238 4.52 14.32 0.79
C LEU A 238 5.26 15.39 -0.03
N SER A 239 4.53 16.26 -0.74
CA SER A 239 5.10 17.34 -1.55
C SER A 239 5.88 18.38 -0.74
N SER A 240 5.62 18.46 0.57
CA SER A 240 6.29 19.38 1.47
C SER A 240 7.71 18.95 1.85
N LEU A 241 8.09 17.70 1.54
CA LEU A 241 9.44 17.16 1.72
C LEU A 241 9.96 17.37 3.16
N GLY A 242 9.11 17.01 4.13
CA GLY A 242 9.43 16.98 5.55
C GLY A 242 8.89 18.16 6.35
N LYS A 243 8.28 19.17 5.71
CA LYS A 243 7.73 20.35 6.38
C LYS A 243 6.34 20.15 6.98
N GLU A 244 5.52 19.29 6.37
CA GLU A 244 4.13 19.04 6.76
C GLU A 244 3.89 17.54 6.99
N GLY A 245 2.76 17.20 7.60
CA GLY A 245 2.44 15.82 8.00
C GLY A 245 2.02 15.76 9.46
N LYS A 246 1.09 14.85 9.78
CA LYS A 246 0.59 14.71 11.14
C LYS A 246 0.06 13.33 11.45
N ILE A 247 0.53 12.75 12.55
CA ILE A 247 -0.05 11.53 13.12
C ILE A 247 -1.22 11.92 14.03
N PHE A 248 -2.44 11.65 13.56
CA PHE A 248 -3.65 12.02 14.27
C PHE A 248 -4.08 11.00 15.32
N LYS A 249 -4.88 11.48 16.28
CA LYS A 249 -5.50 10.63 17.30
C LYS A 249 -6.73 9.90 16.75
N ASN A 250 -7.54 10.60 15.97
CA ASN A 250 -8.75 10.10 15.31
C ASN A 250 -8.92 10.79 13.95
N GLU A 251 -9.81 10.26 13.12
CA GLU A 251 -10.09 10.77 11.78
C GLU A 251 -10.75 12.15 11.76
N GLN A 252 -11.51 12.52 12.80
CA GLN A 252 -12.17 13.83 12.86
C GLN A 252 -11.15 14.96 12.98
N ASP A 253 -10.07 14.75 13.75
CA ASP A 253 -8.96 15.70 13.83
C ASP A 253 -8.25 15.90 12.47
N ALA A 254 -8.40 14.93 11.56
CA ALA A 254 -7.84 14.94 10.22
C ALA A 254 -8.81 15.44 9.14
N GLY A 255 -9.96 16.01 9.56
CA GLY A 255 -11.01 16.54 8.70
C GLY A 255 -12.23 15.63 8.53
N GLY A 256 -12.24 14.44 9.13
CA GLY A 256 -13.33 13.48 9.09
C GLY A 256 -13.44 12.73 7.76
N GLN A 257 -14.45 11.85 7.67
CA GLN A 257 -14.75 11.14 6.42
C GLN A 257 -15.12 12.16 5.33
N PRO A 258 -14.46 12.13 4.15
CA PRO A 258 -14.75 13.10 3.10
C PRO A 258 -16.16 12.87 2.55
N MET A 259 -16.84 13.96 2.23
CA MET A 259 -18.10 13.87 1.49
C MET A 259 -17.83 13.40 0.07
N LEU A 260 -18.38 12.25 -0.31
CA LEU A 260 -18.35 11.77 -1.68
C LEU A 260 -19.38 12.54 -2.51
N LYS A 261 -18.93 13.16 -3.61
CA LYS A 261 -19.85 13.78 -4.56
C LYS A 261 -20.74 12.69 -5.16
N ASN A 262 -22.05 12.86 -5.06
CA ASN A 262 -22.99 11.99 -5.76
C ASN A 262 -22.77 12.09 -7.27
N GLY A 263 -22.86 10.95 -7.95
CA GLY A 263 -22.89 10.86 -9.41
C GLY A 263 -24.24 10.35 -9.89
N LYS A 264 -24.55 10.63 -11.17
CA LYS A 264 -25.64 9.92 -11.85
C LYS A 264 -25.06 8.58 -12.34
N PRO A 265 -25.55 7.43 -11.86
CA PRO A 265 -25.10 6.15 -12.40
C PRO A 265 -25.41 6.08 -13.90
N ALA A 266 -24.51 5.47 -14.65
CA ALA A 266 -24.78 5.16 -16.05
C ALA A 266 -26.00 4.22 -16.13
N LYS A 267 -26.76 4.33 -17.21
CA LYS A 267 -27.92 3.47 -17.41
C LYS A 267 -27.44 2.04 -17.69
N ASP A 268 -27.98 1.09 -16.95
CA ASP A 268 -27.79 -0.35 -17.10
C ASP A 268 -29.21 -0.95 -17.08
N THR A 269 -29.66 -1.40 -18.24
CA THR A 269 -31.07 -1.78 -18.46
C THR A 269 -31.41 -3.17 -17.90
N ASP A 270 -30.45 -4.09 -17.83
CA ASP A 270 -30.68 -5.45 -17.34
C ASP A 270 -30.06 -5.77 -15.97
N GLY A 271 -29.26 -4.83 -15.45
CA GLY A 271 -28.70 -4.88 -14.11
C GLY A 271 -27.60 -5.91 -13.97
N ASP A 272 -26.76 -6.08 -14.99
CA ASP A 272 -25.60 -6.97 -14.98
C ASP A 272 -24.28 -6.29 -14.56
N GLY A 273 -24.31 -4.97 -14.40
CA GLY A 273 -23.17 -4.15 -13.99
C GLY A 273 -22.39 -3.51 -15.15
N MET A 274 -22.76 -3.77 -16.40
CA MET A 274 -22.24 -3.10 -17.59
C MET A 274 -23.23 -2.03 -18.08
N PRO A 275 -22.81 -0.78 -18.34
CA PRO A 275 -23.71 0.23 -18.87
C PRO A 275 -24.14 -0.03 -20.32
N ASP A 276 -25.38 0.38 -20.65
CA ASP A 276 -26.00 0.30 -21.97
C ASP A 276 -25.06 0.79 -23.12
N ASP A 277 -24.33 1.88 -22.87
CA ASP A 277 -23.42 2.50 -23.84
C ASP A 277 -22.16 1.65 -24.05
N TYR A 278 -21.61 1.07 -22.97
CA TYR A 278 -20.47 0.16 -23.06
C TYR A 278 -20.87 -1.12 -23.78
N GLU A 279 -22.04 -1.67 -23.45
CA GLU A 279 -22.56 -2.85 -24.10
C GLU A 279 -22.72 -2.65 -25.62
N THR A 280 -23.37 -1.54 -26.00
CA THR A 280 -23.58 -1.20 -27.42
C THR A 280 -22.24 -1.02 -28.14
N ALA A 281 -21.26 -0.38 -27.51
CA ALA A 281 -19.93 -0.16 -28.09
C ALA A 281 -19.11 -1.45 -28.26
N ASN A 282 -19.37 -2.47 -27.44
CA ASN A 282 -18.63 -3.74 -27.43
C ASN A 282 -19.41 -4.93 -28.02
N GLY A 283 -20.59 -4.66 -28.60
CA GLY A 283 -21.41 -5.69 -29.27
C GLY A 283 -22.23 -6.58 -28.33
N PHE A 284 -22.41 -6.19 -27.08
CA PHE A 284 -23.30 -6.84 -26.11
C PHE A 284 -24.74 -6.34 -26.27
N LYS A 285 -25.69 -7.02 -25.62
CA LYS A 285 -27.12 -6.70 -25.73
C LYS A 285 -27.63 -6.15 -24.41
N ARG A 286 -28.05 -4.88 -24.43
CA ARG A 286 -28.63 -4.10 -23.32
C ARG A 286 -29.78 -4.74 -22.51
N ASN A 287 -30.27 -5.90 -22.91
CA ASN A 287 -31.37 -6.60 -22.26
C ASN A 287 -31.03 -8.07 -22.01
N ASN A 288 -29.75 -8.41 -21.92
CA ASN A 288 -29.22 -9.75 -21.79
C ASN A 288 -28.28 -9.86 -20.56
N LYS A 289 -28.89 -9.88 -19.38
CA LYS A 289 -28.21 -10.01 -18.08
C LYS A 289 -27.13 -11.11 -17.98
N ALA A 290 -27.20 -12.14 -18.82
CA ALA A 290 -26.27 -13.26 -18.78
C ALA A 290 -24.89 -12.93 -19.39
N ASP A 291 -24.76 -11.91 -20.25
CA ASP A 291 -23.48 -11.63 -20.89
C ASP A 291 -22.47 -10.94 -19.97
N GLY A 292 -22.87 -10.14 -18.97
CA GLY A 292 -21.96 -9.63 -17.94
C GLY A 292 -21.17 -10.72 -17.22
N ALA A 293 -21.81 -11.85 -16.90
CA ALA A 293 -21.16 -13.00 -16.25
C ALA A 293 -20.48 -13.97 -17.24
N ALA A 294 -20.68 -13.80 -18.55
CA ALA A 294 -20.08 -14.67 -19.55
C ALA A 294 -18.57 -14.45 -19.64
N ILE A 295 -17.82 -15.54 -19.72
CA ILE A 295 -16.35 -15.52 -19.77
C ILE A 295 -15.89 -15.29 -21.21
N ALA A 296 -15.14 -14.22 -21.42
CA ALA A 296 -14.52 -13.91 -22.70
C ALA A 296 -13.30 -14.82 -22.98
N SER A 297 -12.78 -14.76 -24.22
CA SER A 297 -11.63 -15.58 -24.64
C SER A 297 -10.34 -15.32 -23.85
N ASN A 298 -10.26 -14.20 -23.14
CA ASN A 298 -9.14 -13.85 -22.27
C ASN A 298 -9.26 -14.44 -20.84
N GLY A 299 -10.34 -15.15 -20.53
CA GLY A 299 -10.56 -15.81 -19.25
C GLY A 299 -11.23 -14.95 -18.17
N TYR A 300 -11.57 -13.70 -18.48
CA TYR A 300 -12.32 -12.81 -17.59
C TYR A 300 -13.77 -12.68 -18.03
N SER A 301 -14.68 -12.44 -17.08
CA SER A 301 -16.06 -12.07 -17.40
C SER A 301 -16.12 -10.74 -18.15
N ASN A 302 -17.19 -10.52 -18.92
CA ASN A 302 -17.39 -9.25 -19.60
C ASN A 302 -17.50 -8.08 -18.61
N LEU A 303 -18.08 -8.31 -17.43
CA LEU A 303 -18.11 -7.35 -16.33
C LEU A 303 -16.69 -7.00 -15.83
N GLU A 304 -15.82 -7.98 -15.63
CA GLU A 304 -14.43 -7.72 -15.23
C GLU A 304 -13.67 -6.94 -16.30
N ASN A 305 -13.89 -7.26 -17.58
CA ASN A 305 -13.32 -6.52 -18.71
C ASN A 305 -13.81 -5.07 -18.72
N TYR A 306 -15.10 -4.84 -18.49
CA TYR A 306 -15.67 -3.51 -18.35
C TYR A 306 -15.01 -2.74 -17.20
N LEU A 307 -15.00 -3.30 -15.99
CA LEU A 307 -14.40 -2.65 -14.81
C LEU A 307 -12.93 -2.30 -15.03
N ASN A 308 -12.17 -3.18 -15.69
CA ASN A 308 -10.78 -2.92 -16.01
C ASN A 308 -10.61 -1.81 -17.08
N SER A 309 -11.54 -1.69 -18.03
CA SER A 309 -11.51 -0.64 -19.06
C SER A 309 -11.64 0.77 -18.48
N LEU A 310 -12.29 0.92 -17.32
CA LEU A 310 -12.47 2.21 -16.64
C LEU A 310 -11.15 2.86 -16.21
N VAL A 311 -10.07 2.08 -16.10
CA VAL A 311 -8.73 2.54 -15.72
C VAL A 311 -7.97 3.11 -16.90
N ALA A 312 -8.17 2.58 -18.11
CA ALA A 312 -7.43 2.96 -19.31
C ALA A 312 -8.01 4.18 -20.04
N ALA A 313 -9.23 4.60 -19.68
CA ALA A 313 -9.98 5.64 -20.38
C ALA A 313 -9.66 7.09 -19.94
N LYS A 314 -8.57 7.32 -19.19
CA LYS A 314 -8.14 8.65 -18.70
C LYS A 314 -6.63 8.80 -18.80
#